data_AF-A0A034VPX5-F1
#
_entry.id   AF-A0A034VPX5-F1
#
_cell.length_a   1.000
_cell.length_b   1.000
_cell.length_c   1.000
_cell.angle_alpha   90.00
_cell.angle_beta   90.00
_cell.angle_gamma   90.00
#
_symmetry.space_group_name_H-M   'P 1'
#
loop_
_entity.id
_entity.type
_entity.pdbx_description
1 polymer ?
#
loop_
_entity_poly.entity_id
_entity_poly.type
_entity_poly.pdbx_seq_one_letter_code
_entity_poly.pdbx_strand_id
1 'polypeptide(L)'
;MDSLARGFQEKSNPDFLILEINSSRYAYNMSLKEVNFYVVKAIFSLEDIKEPANQNVLVAINNILKQLGPVMSNYIKTEDAMLDCLRALEDICEENEYVRAKISKVVHYLYDKDFVSEDAIISWYAQLDVDEHRTLRQSLKELIEWLNQSSEEEDDDDDESD
;
A
#
# COMPACT_ATOMS: atom_id res chain seq x y z
N MET A 1 -13.76 9.55 -3.14
CA MET A 1 -13.42 9.46 -1.71
C MET A 1 -14.64 9.08 -0.88
N ASP A 2 -15.77 9.76 -1.07
CA ASP A 2 -17.00 9.55 -0.27
C ASP A 2 -17.52 8.10 -0.24
N SER A 3 -17.48 7.36 -1.36
CA SER A 3 -17.92 5.97 -1.39
C SER A 3 -17.12 5.04 -0.47
N LEU A 4 -15.79 5.23 -0.35
CA LEU A 4 -14.95 4.38 0.50
C LEU A 4 -15.10 4.75 1.99
N ALA A 5 -15.20 6.04 2.30
CA ALA A 5 -15.44 6.49 3.68
C ALA A 5 -16.81 6.02 4.19
N ARG A 6 -17.87 6.25 3.40
CA ARG A 6 -19.22 5.73 3.69
C ARG A 6 -19.22 4.20 3.74
N GLY A 7 -18.58 3.55 2.77
CA GLY A 7 -18.47 2.10 2.71
C GLY A 7 -17.81 1.50 3.95
N PHE A 8 -16.78 2.17 4.48
CA PHE A 8 -16.14 1.81 5.74
C PHE A 8 -17.11 1.94 6.92
N GLN A 9 -17.67 3.14 7.11
CA GLN A 9 -18.59 3.45 8.23
C GLN A 9 -19.83 2.55 8.27
N GLU A 10 -20.43 2.28 7.11
CA GLU A 10 -21.66 1.48 6.97
C GLU A 10 -21.41 -0.03 6.94
N LYS A 11 -20.14 -0.48 6.96
CA LYS A 11 -19.79 -1.90 6.79
C LYS A 11 -20.34 -2.50 5.51
N SER A 12 -20.27 -1.72 4.43
CA SER A 12 -20.78 -2.12 3.12
C SER A 12 -20.02 -3.34 2.57
N ASN A 13 -20.72 -4.16 1.80
CA ASN A 13 -20.11 -5.28 1.09
C ASN A 13 -19.04 -4.75 0.10
N PRO A 14 -17.79 -5.25 0.16
CA PRO A 14 -16.73 -4.89 -0.78
C PRO A 14 -17.11 -5.00 -2.26
N ASP A 15 -17.92 -5.99 -2.65
CA ASP A 15 -18.33 -6.18 -4.04
C ASP A 15 -19.14 -4.99 -4.57
N PHE A 16 -20.00 -4.41 -3.73
CA PHE A 16 -20.77 -3.21 -4.10
C PHE A 16 -19.87 -1.99 -4.22
N LEU A 17 -18.87 -1.85 -3.35
CA LEU A 17 -17.88 -0.78 -3.46
C LEU A 17 -17.05 -0.90 -4.74
N ILE A 18 -16.66 -2.13 -5.11
CA ILE A 18 -15.95 -2.40 -6.36
C ILE A 18 -16.81 -2.01 -7.57
N LEU A 19 -18.12 -2.30 -7.56
CA LEU A 19 -19.05 -1.89 -8.62
C LEU A 19 -19.19 -0.36 -8.70
N GLU A 20 -19.31 0.34 -7.55
CA GLU A 20 -19.35 1.81 -7.50
C GLU A 20 -18.07 2.45 -8.07
N ILE A 21 -16.90 1.92 -7.70
CA ILE A 21 -15.60 2.40 -8.19
C ILE A 21 -15.48 2.16 -9.70
N ASN A 22 -15.85 0.98 -10.19
CA ASN A 22 -15.83 0.69 -11.63
C ASN A 22 -16.77 1.59 -12.42
N SER A 23 -17.98 1.83 -11.91
CA SER A 23 -18.92 2.78 -12.50
C SER A 23 -18.31 4.17 -12.59
N SER A 24 -17.69 4.65 -11.50
CA SER A 24 -17.00 5.94 -11.46
C SER A 24 -15.82 6.01 -12.43
N ARG A 25 -15.01 4.95 -12.53
CA ARG A 25 -13.88 4.86 -13.47
C ARG A 25 -14.33 5.13 -14.90
N TYR A 26 -15.40 4.47 -15.33
CA TYR A 26 -15.92 4.64 -16.68
C TYR A 26 -16.59 6.01 -16.86
N ALA A 27 -17.32 6.51 -15.86
CA ALA A 27 -17.98 7.81 -15.93
C ALA A 27 -16.98 8.98 -16.06
N TYR A 28 -15.83 8.88 -15.39
CA TYR A 28 -14.77 9.90 -15.42
C TYR A 28 -13.65 9.60 -16.43
N ASN A 29 -13.79 8.54 -17.25
CA ASN A 29 -12.78 8.10 -18.22
C ASN A 29 -11.37 7.94 -17.63
N MET A 30 -11.29 7.39 -16.42
CA MET A 30 -10.02 7.15 -15.74
C MET A 30 -9.36 5.85 -16.21
N SER A 31 -8.05 5.89 -16.37
CA SER A 31 -7.24 4.69 -16.62
C SER A 31 -7.22 3.77 -15.40
N LEU A 32 -6.87 2.49 -15.61
CA LEU A 32 -6.76 1.55 -14.49
C LEU A 32 -5.64 1.96 -13.52
N LYS A 33 -4.51 2.45 -14.06
CA LYS A 33 -3.38 3.01 -13.28
C LYS A 33 -3.84 4.11 -12.32
N GLU A 34 -4.57 5.10 -12.83
CA GLU A 34 -5.11 6.18 -11.98
C GLU A 34 -6.05 5.63 -10.89
N VAL A 35 -6.91 4.66 -11.24
CA VAL A 35 -7.81 4.06 -10.25
C VAL A 35 -7.06 3.26 -9.18
N ASN A 36 -6.04 2.48 -9.55
CA ASN A 36 -5.21 1.74 -8.60
C ASN A 36 -4.61 2.69 -7.56
N PHE A 37 -3.97 3.76 -8.04
CA PHE A 37 -3.39 4.81 -7.20
C PHE A 37 -4.44 5.47 -6.30
N TYR A 38 -5.55 5.95 -6.87
CA TYR A 38 -6.54 6.72 -6.10
C TYR A 38 -7.36 5.86 -5.14
N VAL A 39 -7.56 4.56 -5.39
CA VAL A 39 -8.18 3.66 -4.42
C VAL A 39 -7.30 3.54 -3.18
N VAL A 40 -6.00 3.30 -3.35
CA VAL A 40 -5.05 3.21 -2.23
C VAL A 40 -4.98 4.56 -1.49
N LYS A 41 -4.78 5.66 -2.23
CA LYS A 41 -4.73 7.01 -1.65
C LYS A 41 -6.00 7.33 -0.87
N ALA A 42 -7.18 6.99 -1.39
CA ALA A 42 -8.45 7.24 -0.70
C ALA A 42 -8.61 6.40 0.58
N ILE A 43 -8.19 5.13 0.59
CA ILE A 43 -8.23 4.28 1.79
C ILE A 43 -7.31 4.84 2.88
N PHE A 44 -6.07 5.19 2.52
CA PHE A 44 -5.10 5.74 3.47
C PHE A 44 -5.41 7.19 3.88
N SER A 45 -6.30 7.86 3.15
CA SER A 45 -6.80 9.20 3.48
C SER A 45 -8.04 9.23 4.38
N LEU A 46 -8.54 8.07 4.81
CA LEU A 46 -9.67 7.99 5.74
C LEU A 46 -9.32 8.65 7.09
N GLU A 47 -10.31 9.26 7.75
CA GLU A 47 -10.13 9.98 9.00
C GLU A 47 -9.50 9.11 10.09
N ASP A 48 -9.87 7.84 10.19
CA ASP A 48 -9.29 6.90 11.15
C ASP A 48 -7.77 6.70 10.97
N ILE A 49 -7.23 6.89 9.76
CA ILE A 49 -5.77 6.83 9.49
C ILE A 49 -5.13 8.22 9.60
N LYS A 50 -5.85 9.28 9.20
CA LYS A 50 -5.38 10.67 9.32
C LYS A 50 -5.21 11.09 10.77
N GLU A 51 -6.18 10.73 11.61
CA GLU A 51 -6.23 11.06 13.03
C GLU A 51 -6.51 9.80 13.84
N PRO A 52 -5.53 8.87 13.92
CA PRO A 52 -5.73 7.59 14.56
C PRO A 52 -5.94 7.73 16.06
N ALA A 53 -6.94 7.02 16.58
CA ALA A 53 -7.18 6.96 18.02
C ALA A 53 -5.91 6.49 18.75
N ASN A 54 -5.58 7.19 19.84
CA ASN A 54 -4.35 6.94 20.63
C ASN A 54 -3.04 7.03 19.82
N GLN A 55 -3.03 7.74 18.69
CA GLN A 55 -1.87 7.91 17.81
C GLN A 55 -1.33 6.58 17.23
N ASN A 56 -2.15 5.52 17.21
CA ASN A 56 -1.72 4.20 16.74
C ASN A 56 -2.22 3.92 15.31
N VAL A 57 -1.49 4.46 14.34
CA VAL A 57 -1.84 4.35 12.91
C VAL A 57 -1.84 2.91 12.39
N LEU A 58 -0.98 2.03 12.91
CA LEU A 58 -0.91 0.64 12.45
C LEU A 58 -2.17 -0.15 12.81
N VAL A 59 -2.74 0.12 13.99
CA VAL A 59 -4.02 -0.48 14.40
C VAL A 59 -5.18 0.05 13.54
N ALA A 60 -5.18 1.35 13.24
CA ALA A 60 -6.18 1.95 12.35
C ALA A 60 -6.12 1.35 10.94
N ILE A 61 -4.92 1.26 10.34
CA ILE A 61 -4.68 0.63 9.04
C ILE A 61 -5.17 -0.82 9.06
N ASN A 62 -4.82 -1.60 10.08
CA ASN A 62 -5.25 -2.99 10.20
C ASN A 62 -6.78 -3.13 10.26
N ASN A 63 -7.46 -2.26 11.01
CA ASN A 63 -8.91 -2.29 11.13
C ASN A 63 -9.60 -1.92 9.81
N ILE A 64 -9.10 -0.90 9.11
CA ILE A 64 -9.61 -0.52 7.79
C ILE A 64 -9.40 -1.63 6.77
N LEU A 65 -8.19 -2.19 6.69
CA LEU A 65 -7.85 -3.20 5.69
C LEU A 65 -8.47 -4.57 5.97
N LYS A 66 -8.89 -4.86 7.21
CA LYS A 66 -9.77 -6.01 7.48
C LYS A 66 -11.10 -5.93 6.71
N GLN A 67 -11.59 -4.73 6.44
CA GLN A 67 -12.86 -4.52 5.76
C GLN A 67 -12.68 -4.14 4.29
N LEU A 68 -11.78 -3.19 3.99
CA LEU A 68 -11.53 -2.68 2.65
C LEU A 68 -10.40 -3.41 1.92
N GLY A 69 -9.73 -4.36 2.58
CA GLY A 69 -8.70 -5.21 1.97
C GLY A 69 -9.17 -5.89 0.69
N PRO A 70 -10.36 -6.55 0.65
CA PRO A 70 -10.88 -7.13 -0.59
C PRO A 70 -11.09 -6.11 -1.72
N VAL A 71 -11.42 -4.86 -1.39
CA VAL A 71 -11.50 -3.78 -2.39
C VAL A 71 -10.09 -3.47 -2.90
N MET A 72 -9.13 -3.29 -2.01
CA MET A 72 -7.73 -2.98 -2.36
C MET A 72 -7.10 -4.10 -3.20
N SER A 73 -7.26 -5.38 -2.82
CA SER A 73 -6.78 -6.54 -3.59
C SER A 73 -7.44 -6.67 -4.97
N ASN A 74 -8.65 -6.13 -5.16
CA ASN A 74 -9.27 -6.15 -6.49
C ASN A 74 -8.53 -5.27 -7.51
N TYR A 75 -7.82 -4.24 -7.05
CA TYR A 75 -7.09 -3.29 -7.90
C TYR A 75 -5.58 -3.54 -7.92
N ILE A 76 -5.01 -4.15 -6.87
CA ILE A 76 -3.59 -4.50 -6.82
C ILE A 76 -3.39 -5.97 -7.21
N LYS A 77 -3.25 -6.22 -8.52
CA LYS A 77 -3.15 -7.58 -9.09
C LYS A 77 -1.89 -7.84 -9.91
N THR A 78 -1.22 -6.78 -10.34
CA THR A 78 -0.03 -6.83 -11.17
C THR A 78 1.07 -6.03 -10.51
N GLU A 79 2.32 -6.29 -10.88
CA GLU A 79 3.47 -5.54 -10.38
C GLU A 79 3.31 -4.03 -10.62
N ASP A 80 2.85 -3.61 -11.80
CA ASP A 80 2.53 -2.20 -12.07
C ASP A 80 1.53 -1.61 -11.08
N ALA A 81 0.50 -2.36 -10.71
CA ALA A 81 -0.49 -1.92 -9.73
C ALA A 81 0.07 -1.87 -8.30
N MET A 82 1.01 -2.75 -7.96
CA MET A 82 1.77 -2.70 -6.70
C MET A 82 2.63 -1.45 -6.64
N LEU A 83 3.29 -1.09 -7.75
CA LEU A 83 4.04 0.17 -7.84
C LEU A 83 3.11 1.39 -7.73
N ASP A 84 1.92 1.37 -8.33
CA ASP A 84 0.93 2.44 -8.16
C ASP A 84 0.43 2.55 -6.70
N CYS A 85 0.31 1.42 -5.99
CA CYS A 85 0.01 1.40 -4.56
C CYS A 85 1.14 2.04 -3.73
N LEU A 86 2.39 1.68 -4.00
CA LEU A 86 3.56 2.21 -3.28
C LEU A 86 3.75 3.71 -3.55
N ARG A 87 3.51 4.17 -4.78
CA ARG A 87 3.47 5.61 -5.11
C ARG A 87 2.34 6.34 -4.39
N ALA A 88 1.18 5.71 -4.20
CA ALA A 88 0.13 6.31 -3.38
C ALA A 88 0.56 6.44 -1.91
N LEU A 89 1.36 5.51 -1.37
CA LEU A 89 1.93 5.63 -0.03
C LEU A 89 3.00 6.73 0.08
N GLU A 90 3.76 6.97 -0.98
CA GLU A 90 4.71 8.09 -1.08
C GLU A 90 4.00 9.42 -0.82
N ASP A 91 2.92 9.71 -1.58
CA ASP A 91 2.05 10.87 -1.36
C ASP A 91 1.50 10.94 0.08
N ILE A 92 1.02 9.80 0.61
CA ILE A 92 0.47 9.75 1.97
C ILE A 92 1.54 10.04 3.02
N CYS A 93 2.80 9.67 2.79
CA CYS A 93 3.89 10.00 3.71
C CYS A 93 4.15 11.51 3.78
N GLU A 94 3.93 12.24 2.71
CA GLU A 94 4.02 13.70 2.74
C GLU A 94 2.85 14.31 3.51
N GLU A 95 1.64 13.78 3.30
CA GLU A 95 0.38 14.29 3.84
C GLU A 95 0.11 13.91 5.31
N ASN A 96 0.61 12.76 5.79
CA ASN A 96 0.26 12.19 7.10
C ASN A 96 1.51 11.80 7.90
N GLU A 97 1.77 12.55 8.99
CA GLU A 97 2.92 12.33 9.84
C GLU A 97 2.91 11.00 10.61
N TYR A 98 1.73 10.50 10.96
CA TYR A 98 1.61 9.22 11.66
C TYR A 98 2.01 8.06 10.74
N VAL A 99 1.55 8.08 9.48
CA VAL A 99 1.97 7.10 8.47
C VAL A 99 3.45 7.23 8.19
N ARG A 100 3.96 8.45 7.95
CA ARG A 100 5.38 8.70 7.71
C ARG A 100 6.27 8.15 8.83
N ALA A 101 5.89 8.37 10.08
CA ALA A 101 6.63 7.88 11.25
C ALA A 101 6.65 6.34 11.38
N LYS A 102 5.79 5.62 10.64
CA LYS A 102 5.68 4.16 10.66
C LYS A 102 5.82 3.54 9.28
N ILE A 103 6.31 4.27 8.27
CA ILE A 103 6.22 3.84 6.87
C ILE A 103 6.84 2.47 6.61
N SER A 104 8.03 2.18 7.15
CA SER A 104 8.63 0.85 7.00
C SER A 104 7.74 -0.27 7.53
N LYS A 105 7.08 -0.06 8.68
CA LYS A 105 6.11 -1.04 9.23
C LYS A 105 4.83 -1.12 8.41
N VAL A 106 4.40 -0.02 7.78
CA VAL A 106 3.24 0.00 6.88
C VAL A 106 3.54 -0.80 5.61
N VAL A 107 4.70 -0.58 4.98
CA VAL A 107 5.11 -1.31 3.78
C VAL A 107 5.30 -2.80 4.10
N HIS A 108 5.97 -3.14 5.20
CA HIS A 108 6.09 -4.53 5.65
C HIS A 108 4.73 -5.18 5.91
N TYR A 109 3.78 -4.45 6.52
CA TYR A 109 2.42 -4.97 6.70
C TYR A 109 1.71 -5.26 5.36
N LEU A 110 1.91 -4.43 4.33
CA LEU A 110 1.35 -4.68 3.02
C LEU A 110 1.99 -5.89 2.33
N TYR A 111 3.29 -6.10 2.53
CA TYR A 111 4.00 -7.30 2.13
C TYR A 111 3.43 -8.56 2.82
N ASP A 112 3.32 -8.55 4.15
CA ASP A 112 2.73 -9.63 4.99
C ASP A 112 1.25 -9.95 4.68
N LYS A 113 0.61 -9.15 3.84
CA LYS A 113 -0.80 -9.25 3.45
C LYS A 113 -0.96 -9.49 1.95
N ASP A 114 0.14 -9.77 1.25
CA ASP A 114 0.19 -10.06 -0.18
C ASP A 114 -0.37 -8.91 -1.05
N PHE A 115 -0.34 -7.67 -0.55
CA PHE A 115 -0.72 -6.51 -1.38
C PHE A 115 0.40 -6.09 -2.30
N VAL A 116 1.65 -6.25 -1.89
CA VAL A 116 2.84 -5.90 -2.67
C VAL A 116 3.87 -7.01 -2.53
N SER A 117 4.61 -7.30 -3.60
CA SER A 117 5.71 -8.26 -3.56
C SER A 117 7.01 -7.61 -3.10
N GLU A 118 7.98 -8.44 -2.73
CA GLU A 118 9.37 -8.03 -2.49
C GLU A 118 9.94 -7.27 -3.69
N ASP A 119 9.86 -7.85 -4.89
CA ASP A 119 10.33 -7.23 -6.15
C ASP A 119 9.74 -5.83 -6.36
N ALA A 120 8.43 -5.67 -6.13
CA ALA A 120 7.77 -4.38 -6.28
C ALA A 120 8.29 -3.35 -5.27
N ILE A 121 8.55 -3.75 -4.02
CA ILE A 121 9.10 -2.88 -2.97
C ILE A 121 10.54 -2.46 -3.32
N ILE A 122 11.40 -3.40 -3.72
CA ILE A 122 12.79 -3.15 -4.09
C ILE A 122 12.84 -2.23 -5.32
N SER A 123 12.03 -2.54 -6.34
CA SER A 123 11.92 -1.76 -7.58
C SER A 123 11.43 -0.33 -7.30
N TRP A 124 10.41 -0.16 -6.45
CA TRP A 124 9.95 1.16 -6.03
C TRP A 124 11.03 1.93 -5.27
N TYR A 125 11.69 1.30 -4.29
CA TYR A 125 12.76 1.94 -3.53
C TYR A 125 13.93 2.39 -4.41
N ALA A 126 14.27 1.64 -5.46
CA ALA A 126 15.29 2.03 -6.43
C ALA A 126 14.88 3.25 -7.27
N GLN A 127 13.59 3.49 -7.48
CA GLN A 127 13.04 4.62 -8.23
C GLN A 127 12.92 5.91 -7.40
N LEU A 128 12.95 5.83 -6.06
CA LEU A 128 12.87 7.00 -5.19
C LEU A 128 14.08 7.93 -5.39
N ASP A 129 13.83 9.19 -5.72
CA ASP A 129 14.90 10.20 -5.82
C ASP A 129 15.70 10.32 -4.51
N VAL A 130 17.03 10.43 -4.62
CA VAL A 130 17.95 10.40 -3.47
C VAL A 130 17.85 11.65 -2.60
N ASP A 131 17.57 12.80 -3.21
CA ASP A 131 17.52 14.08 -2.52
C ASP A 131 16.10 14.43 -2.09
N GLU A 132 15.10 14.27 -2.97
CA GLU A 132 13.70 14.57 -2.66
C GLU A 132 13.13 13.58 -1.62
N HIS A 133 13.47 12.29 -1.74
CA HIS A 133 12.92 11.24 -0.87
C HIS A 133 13.88 10.78 0.23
N ARG A 134 14.89 11.58 0.57
CA ARG A 134 15.95 11.19 1.52
C ARG A 134 15.41 10.58 2.83
N THR A 135 14.43 11.23 3.46
CA THR A 135 13.84 10.76 4.72
C THR A 135 13.06 9.46 4.56
N LEU A 136 12.31 9.33 3.46
CA LEU A 136 11.57 8.11 3.15
C LEU A 136 12.54 6.95 2.90
N ARG A 137 13.57 7.17 2.08
CA ARG A 137 14.63 6.19 1.81
C ARG A 137 15.31 5.73 3.10
N GLN A 138 15.69 6.67 3.96
CA GLN A 138 16.30 6.36 5.25
C GLN A 138 15.37 5.54 6.16
N SER A 139 14.07 5.81 6.13
CA SER A 139 13.08 5.09 6.93
C SER A 139 12.83 3.67 6.45
N LEU A 140 13.06 3.39 5.15
CA LEU A 140 12.88 2.08 4.52
C LEU A 140 14.14 1.23 4.50
N LYS A 141 15.32 1.82 4.74
CA LYS A 141 16.62 1.17 4.56
C LYS A 141 16.72 -0.21 5.22
N GLU A 142 16.37 -0.34 6.50
CA GLU A 142 16.44 -1.62 7.23
C GLU A 142 15.49 -2.66 6.64
N LEU A 143 14.32 -2.26 6.16
CA LEU A 143 13.37 -3.16 5.49
C LEU A 143 13.95 -3.67 4.17
N ILE A 144 14.55 -2.79 3.37
CA ILE A 144 15.17 -3.17 2.09
C ILE A 144 16.36 -4.10 2.31
N GLU A 145 17.20 -3.84 3.31
CA GLU A 145 18.31 -4.74 3.67
C GLU A 145 17.79 -6.12 4.09
N TRP A 146 16.72 -6.17 4.89
CA TRP A 146 16.10 -7.44 5.30
C TRP A 146 15.48 -8.22 4.13
N LEU A 147 14.81 -7.54 3.20
CA LEU A 147 14.24 -8.18 2.00
C LEU A 147 15.35 -8.81 1.13
N ASN A 148 16.42 -8.07 0.81
CA ASN A 148 17.51 -8.61 -0.02
C ASN A 148 18.26 -9.78 0.65
N GLN A 149 18.39 -9.77 1.99
CA GLN A 149 19.01 -10.90 2.71
C GLN A 149 18.16 -12.17 2.65
N SER A 150 16.84 -12.02 2.68
CA SER A 150 15.92 -13.17 2.66
C SER A 150 16.01 -13.89 1.31
N SER A 151 16.19 -13.17 0.20
CA SER A 151 16.36 -13.77 -1.13
C SER A 151 17.74 -14.44 -1.30
N GLU A 152 18.82 -13.89 -0.74
CA GLU A 152 20.16 -14.50 -0.80
C GLU A 152 20.24 -15.84 -0.05
N GLU A 153 19.47 -16.04 1.01
CA GLU A 153 19.41 -17.32 1.76
C GLU A 153 18.60 -18.41 1.04
N GLU A 154 17.68 -18.06 0.13
CA GLU A 154 16.86 -19.02 -0.63
C GLU A 154 17.59 -19.60 -1.86
N ASP A 155 18.53 -18.87 -2.46
CA ASP A 155 19.31 -19.30 -3.63
C ASP A 155 20.51 -20.22 -3.28
N ASP A 156 21.00 -20.19 -2.03
CA ASP A 156 22.18 -20.97 -1.59
C ASP A 156 21.84 -22.42 -1.16
N ASP A 157 20.55 -22.80 -1.13
CA ASP A 157 20.08 -24.14 -0.70
C ASP A 157 19.82 -25.11 -1.89
N ASP A 158 20.14 -24.71 -3.13
CA ASP A 158 19.87 -25.49 -4.36
C ASP A 158 21.12 -26.16 -4.99
N ASP A 159 22.26 -26.19 -4.30
CA ASP A 159 23.55 -26.71 -4.81
C ASP A 159 24.13 -27.91 -4.03
N GLU A 160 23.27 -28.82 -3.52
CA GLU A 160 23.67 -30.18 -3.12
C GLU A 160 22.65 -31.25 -3.55
N SER A 161 22.70 -31.69 -4.81
CA SER A 161 22.20 -33.02 -5.24
C SER A 161 22.79 -33.46 -6.60
N ASP A 162 23.92 -34.17 -6.50
CA ASP A 162 24.53 -35.19 -7.42
C ASP A 162 24.79 -34.86 -8.92
#